data_AF-A0A5D2ISJ4-F1
#
_entry.id   AF-A0A5D2ISJ4-F1
#
_cell.length_a   1.000
_cell.length_b   1.000
_cell.length_c   1.000
_cell.angle_alpha   90.00
_cell.angle_beta   90.00
_cell.angle_gamma   90.00
#
_symmetry.space_group_name_H-M   'P 1'
#
loop_
_entity.id
_entity.type
_entity.pdbx_description
1 polymer ?
#
loop_
_entity_poly.entity_id
_entity_poly.type
_entity_poly.pdbx_seq_one_letter_code
_entity_poly.pdbx_strand_id
1 'polypeptide(L)'
;MGKCKGAGSVFKAHTHHRKGLARFRSLNFGERNGYLKGIVTDVIHDPGRGAPLARVAFRHPFRYKNQKELFVIAEGMYTGQFVYCGKKATLMVENVLPLKSIPKGVVVCNVEHHVGDRGVFARASRDYAIVISHNPDNDTTRTMVSQLVKHERIEITVAKAKEIRRLADNTVQLGKEKVRRTPATASEYDEDVSTVAKSAILDICFLIVRIFLTL
;
A
#
# COMPACT_ATOMS: atom_id res chain seq x y z
N MET A 1 20.10 2.77 -31.19
CA MET A 1 18.79 2.57 -30.50
C MET A 1 18.17 3.95 -30.24
N GLY A 2 16.99 4.24 -30.78
CA GLY A 2 16.49 5.60 -31.04
C GLY A 2 16.10 6.45 -29.81
N LYS A 3 16.51 7.73 -29.84
CA LYS A 3 16.25 8.82 -28.88
C LYS A 3 14.78 9.32 -28.85
N CYS A 4 13.82 8.56 -29.38
CA CYS A 4 12.47 9.07 -29.69
C CYS A 4 11.48 9.07 -28.50
N LYS A 5 11.85 8.50 -27.36
CA LYS A 5 10.94 8.39 -26.19
C LYS A 5 10.86 9.67 -25.34
N GLY A 6 11.85 10.57 -25.44
CA GLY A 6 11.89 11.82 -24.67
C GLY A 6 11.00 12.94 -25.22
N ALA A 7 10.59 12.86 -26.49
CA ALA A 7 9.80 13.90 -27.16
C ALA A 7 8.32 13.93 -26.72
N GLY A 8 7.84 12.93 -25.97
CA GLY A 8 6.47 12.94 -25.44
C GLY A 8 5.37 12.85 -26.50
N SER A 9 5.61 12.16 -27.62
CA SER A 9 4.59 11.89 -28.64
C SER A 9 3.70 10.70 -28.23
N VAL A 10 3.82 9.55 -28.91
CA VAL A 10 2.99 8.36 -28.69
C VAL A 10 3.35 7.55 -27.45
N PHE A 11 4.51 7.83 -26.82
CA PHE A 11 5.01 7.09 -25.65
C PHE A 11 4.57 7.69 -24.31
N LYS A 12 3.56 8.56 -24.30
CA LYS A 12 2.97 9.10 -23.08
C LYS A 12 2.24 8.01 -22.29
N ALA A 13 2.24 8.15 -20.97
CA ALA A 13 1.46 7.25 -20.12
C ALA A 13 -0.03 7.49 -20.32
N HIS A 14 -0.80 6.41 -20.49
CA HIS A 14 -2.26 6.46 -20.54
C HIS A 14 -2.81 6.70 -19.12
N THR A 15 -3.27 7.93 -18.84
CA THR A 15 -3.69 8.35 -17.49
C THR A 15 -5.19 8.64 -17.35
N HIS A 16 -5.98 8.53 -18.43
CA HIS A 16 -7.39 8.93 -18.46
C HIS A 16 -8.26 8.27 -17.37
N HIS A 17 -8.04 6.99 -17.08
CA HIS A 17 -8.83 6.26 -16.07
C HIS A 17 -8.17 6.22 -14.68
N ARG A 18 -7.00 6.85 -14.51
CA ARG A 18 -6.33 6.91 -13.21
C ARG A 18 -7.14 7.77 -12.25
N LYS A 19 -7.28 7.29 -11.02
CA LYS A 19 -8.09 7.90 -9.96
C LYS A 19 -7.42 9.14 -9.38
N GLY A 20 -6.10 9.18 -9.40
CA GLY A 20 -5.33 10.33 -8.96
C GLY A 20 -3.92 9.97 -8.50
N LEU A 21 -3.22 10.96 -7.98
CA LEU A 21 -1.88 10.77 -7.44
C LEU A 21 -1.97 10.21 -6.03
N ALA A 22 -1.45 9.00 -5.83
CA ALA A 22 -1.31 8.43 -4.50
C ALA A 22 -0.19 9.15 -3.75
N ARG A 23 -0.50 9.94 -2.73
CA ARG A 23 0.47 10.74 -1.98
C ARG A 23 -0.04 10.92 -0.55
N PHE A 24 0.89 11.12 0.39
CA PHE A 24 0.49 11.59 1.71
C PHE A 24 -0.09 13.01 1.67
N ARG A 25 -0.72 13.40 2.77
CA ARG A 25 -1.17 14.78 2.96
C ARG A 25 0.03 15.73 2.90
N SER A 26 -0.27 16.98 2.59
CA SER A 26 0.64 18.10 2.86
C SER A 26 0.99 18.17 4.34
N LEU A 27 2.29 18.18 4.67
CA LEU A 27 2.77 18.38 6.03
C LEU A 27 2.28 19.73 6.56
N ASN A 28 1.57 19.70 7.69
CA ASN A 28 1.06 20.89 8.36
C ASN A 28 1.47 20.93 9.84
N PHE A 29 1.15 22.03 10.53
CA PHE A 29 1.47 22.19 11.95
C PHE A 29 0.90 21.05 12.83
N GLY A 30 -0.31 20.58 12.51
CA GLY A 30 -0.97 19.48 13.23
C GLY A 30 -0.19 18.16 13.17
N GLU A 31 0.38 17.81 12.02
CA GLU A 31 1.23 16.62 11.87
C GLU A 31 2.61 16.78 12.50
N ARG A 32 3.22 17.97 12.42
CA ARG A 32 4.56 18.22 13.00
C ARG A 32 4.58 18.11 14.52
N ASN A 33 3.54 18.64 15.18
CA ASN A 33 3.52 18.77 16.65
C ASN A 33 2.56 17.79 17.34
N GLY A 34 1.58 17.25 16.61
CA GLY A 34 0.54 16.40 17.14
C GLY A 34 0.25 15.22 16.23
N TYR A 35 -1.03 14.92 16.05
CA TYR A 35 -1.52 13.98 15.06
C TYR A 35 -2.86 14.49 14.51
N LEU A 36 -3.19 14.08 13.29
CA LEU A 36 -4.51 14.27 12.71
C LEU A 36 -5.17 12.91 12.51
N LYS A 37 -6.45 12.84 12.86
CA LYS A 37 -7.28 11.67 12.63
C LYS A 37 -7.93 11.75 11.25
N GLY A 38 -7.78 10.69 10.47
CA GLY A 38 -8.48 10.44 9.23
C GLY A 38 -9.32 9.17 9.32
N ILE A 39 -10.34 9.07 8.47
CA ILE A 39 -11.13 7.85 8.28
C ILE A 39 -10.94 7.33 6.86
N VAL A 40 -10.69 6.04 6.72
CA VAL A 40 -10.68 5.38 5.41
C VAL A 40 -12.11 5.31 4.93
N THR A 41 -12.44 6.06 3.88
CA THR A 41 -13.77 6.03 3.29
C THR A 41 -13.95 4.82 2.39
N ASP A 42 -13.00 4.60 1.48
CA ASP A 42 -13.13 3.58 0.44
C ASP A 42 -11.76 3.04 0.02
N VAL A 43 -11.76 1.79 -0.43
CA VAL A 43 -10.63 1.13 -1.08
C VAL A 43 -10.93 1.04 -2.57
N ILE A 44 -10.09 1.65 -3.40
CA ILE A 44 -10.30 1.79 -4.84
C ILE A 44 -9.14 1.18 -5.63
N HIS A 45 -9.45 0.57 -6.77
CA HIS A 45 -8.43 0.13 -7.73
C HIS A 45 -8.06 1.27 -8.69
N ASP A 46 -6.76 1.50 -8.87
CA ASP A 46 -6.22 2.49 -9.81
C ASP A 46 -5.65 1.80 -11.06
N PRO A 47 -6.23 2.03 -12.26
CA PRO A 47 -5.76 1.40 -13.49
C PRO A 47 -4.30 1.71 -13.80
N GLY A 48 -3.52 0.65 -14.07
CA GLY A 48 -2.07 0.76 -14.30
C GLY A 48 -1.24 0.76 -13.02
N ARG A 49 -1.85 0.46 -11.87
CA ARG A 49 -1.17 0.20 -10.60
C ARG A 49 -1.53 -1.18 -10.06
N GLY A 50 -0.53 -1.94 -9.61
CA GLY A 50 -0.76 -3.24 -8.97
C GLY A 50 -1.26 -3.14 -7.53
N ALA A 51 -0.91 -2.06 -6.83
CA ALA A 51 -1.36 -1.79 -5.46
C ALA A 51 -2.64 -0.92 -5.45
N PRO A 52 -3.67 -1.27 -4.67
CA PRO A 52 -4.88 -0.47 -4.55
C PRO A 52 -4.61 0.84 -3.79
N LEU A 53 -5.58 1.75 -3.84
CA LEU A 53 -5.55 3.05 -3.17
C LEU A 53 -6.64 3.15 -2.11
N ALA A 54 -6.31 3.80 -1.00
CA ALA A 54 -7.27 4.13 0.04
C ALA A 54 -7.65 5.60 -0.09
N ARG A 55 -8.95 5.89 -0.12
CA ARG A 55 -9.45 7.25 0.01
C ARG A 55 -9.62 7.58 1.47
N VAL A 56 -8.76 8.43 2.01
CA VAL A 56 -8.78 8.83 3.41
C VAL A 56 -9.37 10.24 3.52
N ALA A 57 -10.40 10.40 4.33
CA ALA A 57 -11.00 11.68 4.62
C ALA A 57 -10.46 12.23 5.94
N PHE A 58 -9.79 13.37 5.87
CA PHE A 58 -9.29 14.13 7.00
C PHE A 58 -10.17 15.35 7.24
N ARG A 59 -10.22 15.80 8.49
CA ARG A 59 -10.83 17.08 8.83
C ARG A 59 -9.86 18.22 8.54
N HIS A 60 -10.28 19.25 7.81
CA HIS A 60 -9.43 20.42 7.60
C HIS A 60 -9.22 21.17 8.92
N PRO A 61 -7.98 21.55 9.29
CA PRO A 61 -7.70 22.15 10.60
C PRO A 61 -8.33 23.54 10.78
N PHE A 62 -8.36 24.36 9.73
CA PHE A 62 -8.81 25.76 9.82
C PHE A 62 -10.21 26.05 9.26
N ARG A 63 -10.82 25.11 8.52
CA ARG A 63 -12.06 25.35 7.76
C ARG A 63 -13.04 24.22 8.00
N TYR A 64 -14.33 24.50 7.94
CA TYR A 64 -15.36 23.46 8.01
C TYR A 64 -15.44 22.67 6.69
N LYS A 65 -14.39 21.89 6.38
CA LYS A 65 -14.30 21.06 5.17
C LYS A 65 -13.57 19.76 5.47
N ASN A 66 -13.89 18.71 4.71
CA ASN A 66 -13.13 17.46 4.74
C ASN A 66 -12.16 17.43 3.56
N GLN A 67 -10.90 17.11 3.82
CA GLN A 67 -9.85 16.92 2.83
C GLN A 67 -9.78 15.44 2.49
N LYS A 68 -10.01 15.09 1.22
CA LYS A 68 -9.92 13.72 0.73
C LYS A 68 -8.55 13.55 0.10
N GLU A 69 -7.77 12.62 0.63
CA GLU A 69 -6.45 12.26 0.11
C GLU A 69 -6.46 10.81 -0.36
N LEU A 70 -5.60 10.50 -1.33
CA LEU A 70 -5.45 9.15 -1.88
C LEU A 70 -4.14 8.56 -1.38
N PHE A 71 -4.23 7.58 -0.50
CA PHE A 71 -3.07 6.90 0.08
C PHE A 71 -2.81 5.59 -0.65
N VAL A 72 -1.55 5.18 -0.62
CA VAL A 72 -1.19 3.81 -0.95
C VAL A 72 -1.69 2.93 0.18
N ILE A 73 -2.41 1.87 -0.15
CA ILE A 73 -2.83 0.89 0.85
C ILE A 73 -1.63 0.11 1.34
N ALA A 74 -1.46 0.04 2.67
CA ALA A 74 -0.69 -1.04 3.28
C ALA A 74 -1.62 -2.19 3.69
N GLU A 75 -1.01 -3.35 3.88
CA GLU A 75 -1.75 -4.60 4.07
C GLU A 75 -2.53 -4.55 5.38
N GLY A 76 -3.83 -4.84 5.29
CA GLY A 76 -4.74 -4.75 6.44
C GLY A 76 -5.53 -3.45 6.55
N MET A 77 -5.38 -2.48 5.62
CA MET A 77 -6.35 -1.37 5.53
C MET A 77 -7.75 -1.88 5.22
N TYR A 78 -8.73 -1.40 5.98
CA TYR A 78 -10.15 -1.62 5.69
C TYR A 78 -10.95 -0.31 5.76
N THR A 79 -12.13 -0.31 5.16
CA THR A 79 -13.04 0.85 5.17
C THR A 79 -13.59 1.10 6.57
N GLY A 80 -13.70 2.37 6.96
CA GLY A 80 -14.07 2.79 8.32
C GLY A 80 -12.92 2.80 9.33
N GLN A 81 -11.74 2.29 8.97
CA GLN A 81 -10.57 2.33 9.84
C GLN A 81 -10.11 3.77 10.10
N PHE A 82 -9.67 4.04 11.33
CA PHE A 82 -9.02 5.30 11.68
C PHE A 82 -7.52 5.25 11.38
N VAL A 83 -7.06 6.26 10.65
CA VAL A 83 -5.64 6.48 10.34
C VAL A 83 -5.17 7.73 11.07
N TYR A 84 -4.06 7.61 11.79
CA TYR A 84 -3.47 8.72 12.52
C TYR A 84 -2.18 9.15 11.82
N CYS A 85 -2.09 10.45 11.51
CA CYS A 85 -0.93 11.03 10.84
C CYS A 85 -0.29 12.10 11.73
N GLY A 86 0.97 11.91 12.14
CA GLY A 86 1.78 12.93 12.82
C GLY A 86 2.75 12.39 13.86
N LYS A 87 3.54 13.30 14.44
CA LYS A 87 4.59 13.03 15.42
C LYS A 87 4.15 12.24 16.65
N LYS A 88 2.95 12.50 17.14
CA LYS A 88 2.40 11.88 18.36
C LYS A 88 1.44 10.72 18.06
N ALA A 89 1.35 10.27 16.82
CA ALA A 89 0.52 9.12 16.48
C ALA A 89 1.08 7.85 17.14
N THR A 90 0.21 6.92 17.51
CA THR A 90 0.62 5.62 18.03
C THR A 90 1.20 4.78 16.90
N LEU A 91 2.27 4.04 17.19
CA LEU A 91 2.85 3.07 16.25
C LEU A 91 1.82 1.96 16.01
N MET A 92 1.02 2.09 14.95
CA MET A 92 0.03 1.12 14.46
C MET A 92 0.18 0.94 12.96
N VAL A 93 -0.28 -0.21 12.45
CA VAL A 93 -0.34 -0.46 11.00
C VAL A 93 -1.19 0.65 10.37
N GLU A 94 -0.78 1.17 9.22
CA GLU A 94 -1.42 2.28 8.48
C GLU A 94 -1.24 3.69 9.04
N ASN A 95 -0.77 3.83 10.28
CA ASN A 95 -0.46 5.15 10.80
C ASN A 95 0.79 5.72 10.13
N VAL A 96 0.81 7.05 10.06
CA VAL A 96 1.84 7.84 9.38
C VAL A 96 2.59 8.60 10.48
N LEU A 97 3.75 8.09 10.93
CA LEU A 97 4.51 8.56 12.11
C LEU A 97 5.63 9.57 11.85
N PRO A 98 6.72 9.70 12.62
CA PRO A 98 8.13 10.03 12.23
C PRO A 98 9.05 8.83 12.08
N LEU A 99 10.04 8.79 11.16
CA LEU A 99 11.00 7.68 11.15
C LEU A 99 11.82 7.69 12.42
N LYS A 100 12.12 8.88 12.91
CA LYS A 100 12.78 9.11 14.20
C LYS A 100 12.01 8.51 15.38
N SER A 101 10.69 8.42 15.29
CA SER A 101 9.84 7.85 16.35
C SER A 101 9.66 6.34 16.23
N ILE A 102 10.03 5.75 15.09
CA ILE A 102 9.87 4.34 14.79
C ILE A 102 11.12 3.60 15.29
N PRO A 103 10.98 2.46 15.98
CA PRO A 103 12.15 1.68 16.38
C PRO A 103 12.78 0.95 15.18
N LYS A 104 14.09 0.66 15.30
CA LYS A 104 14.84 -0.13 14.33
C LYS A 104 14.20 -1.51 14.13
N GLY A 105 14.33 -2.06 12.92
CA GLY A 105 13.76 -3.35 12.52
C GLY A 105 12.27 -3.29 12.14
N VAL A 106 11.59 -2.17 12.41
CA VAL A 106 10.25 -1.93 11.87
C VAL A 106 10.37 -1.64 10.39
N VAL A 107 9.35 -2.05 9.67
CA VAL A 107 9.31 -1.90 8.23
C VAL A 107 8.23 -0.92 7.88
N VAL A 108 8.52 -0.04 6.93
CA VAL A 108 7.75 1.10 6.47
C VAL A 108 7.49 1.02 4.95
N CYS A 109 6.41 1.61 4.45
CA CYS A 109 6.17 1.78 3.01
C CYS A 109 5.78 3.23 2.68
N ASN A 110 5.71 3.55 1.39
CA ASN A 110 5.48 4.90 0.87
C ASN A 110 6.37 5.98 1.50
N VAL A 111 7.64 5.64 1.76
CA VAL A 111 8.61 6.47 2.48
C VAL A 111 8.98 7.71 1.65
N GLU A 112 9.05 8.90 2.27
CA GLU A 112 9.46 10.12 1.58
C GLU A 112 10.98 10.12 1.33
N HIS A 113 11.49 10.87 0.33
CA HIS A 113 12.95 11.01 0.16
C HIS A 113 13.43 12.24 0.94
N HIS A 114 12.77 13.37 0.73
CA HIS A 114 12.85 14.53 1.61
C HIS A 114 11.51 14.76 2.31
N VAL A 115 11.60 15.48 3.43
CA VAL A 115 10.43 15.86 4.23
C VAL A 115 9.46 16.69 3.39
N GLY A 116 8.26 16.18 3.19
CA GLY A 116 7.20 16.85 2.43
C GLY A 116 7.09 16.47 0.96
N ASP A 117 7.90 15.51 0.48
CA ASP A 117 7.77 14.93 -0.88
C ASP A 117 6.54 14.01 -1.02
N ARG A 118 5.82 13.74 0.09
CA ARG A 118 4.54 13.01 0.15
C ARG A 118 4.59 11.55 -0.34
N GLY A 119 5.76 10.93 -0.24
CA GLY A 119 5.98 9.51 -0.51
C GLY A 119 6.60 9.24 -1.89
N VAL A 120 7.80 8.66 -1.89
CA VAL A 120 8.61 8.39 -3.09
C VAL A 120 9.02 6.92 -3.18
N PHE A 121 9.50 6.33 -2.08
CA PHE A 121 10.00 4.96 -2.02
C PHE A 121 8.96 3.96 -1.51
N ALA A 122 9.19 2.66 -1.77
CA ALA A 122 8.35 1.57 -1.29
C ALA A 122 6.87 1.75 -1.67
N ARG A 123 6.60 2.03 -2.96
CA ARG A 123 5.27 2.38 -3.47
C ARG A 123 4.64 1.31 -4.35
N ALA A 124 5.42 0.33 -4.80
CA ALA A 124 4.89 -0.75 -5.62
C ALA A 124 4.13 -1.76 -4.75
N SER A 125 3.41 -2.68 -5.39
CA SER A 125 2.73 -3.76 -4.67
C SER A 125 3.78 -4.64 -3.98
N ARG A 126 3.58 -4.90 -2.69
CA ARG A 126 4.48 -5.71 -1.83
C ARG A 126 5.90 -5.12 -1.67
N ASP A 127 6.07 -3.84 -1.98
CA ASP A 127 7.34 -3.12 -1.80
C ASP A 127 7.40 -2.52 -0.39
N TYR A 128 8.55 -2.62 0.24
CA TYR A 128 8.74 -2.20 1.62
C TYR A 128 10.17 -1.72 1.87
N ALA A 129 10.33 -1.00 2.97
CA ALA A 129 11.62 -0.52 3.42
C ALA A 129 11.80 -0.79 4.91
N ILE A 130 12.96 -1.27 5.32
CA ILE A 130 13.25 -1.57 6.73
C ILE A 130 14.06 -0.43 7.32
N VAL A 131 13.66 0.01 8.50
CA VAL A 131 14.43 0.96 9.32
C VAL A 131 15.60 0.22 9.94
N ILE A 132 16.82 0.45 9.47
CA ILE A 132 18.00 -0.26 9.97
C ILE A 132 18.54 0.43 11.22
N SER A 133 18.82 1.72 11.09
CA SER A 133 19.48 2.48 12.13
C SER A 133 19.08 3.94 12.09
N HIS A 134 19.09 4.53 13.29
CA HIS A 134 18.97 5.97 13.49
C HIS A 134 20.34 6.46 13.94
N ASN A 135 20.79 7.54 13.31
CA ASN A 135 21.90 8.32 13.80
C ASN A 135 21.33 9.60 14.44
N PRO A 136 21.37 9.74 15.78
CA PRO A 136 20.83 10.92 16.46
C PRO A 136 21.63 12.20 16.17
N ASP A 137 22.91 12.08 15.81
CA ASP A 137 23.81 13.24 15.66
C ASP A 137 23.59 13.97 14.33
N ASN A 138 23.26 13.23 13.27
CA ASN A 138 23.02 13.79 11.94
C ASN A 138 21.53 13.81 11.56
N ASP A 139 20.62 13.47 12.49
CA ASP A 139 19.18 13.24 12.25
C ASP A 139 18.87 12.33 11.04
N THR A 140 19.85 11.50 10.64
CA THR A 140 19.74 10.63 9.48
C THR A 140 19.25 9.25 9.91
N THR A 141 18.15 8.82 9.31
CA THR A 141 17.69 7.43 9.43
C THR A 141 18.12 6.68 8.18
N ARG A 142 18.89 5.61 8.37
CA ARG A 142 19.24 4.71 7.28
C ARG A 142 18.10 3.72 7.10
N THR A 143 17.43 3.84 5.96
CA THR A 143 16.36 2.94 5.56
C THR A 143 16.84 2.14 4.36
N MET A 144 16.73 0.81 4.39
CA MET A 144 16.94 0.00 3.21
C MET A 144 15.60 -0.21 2.53
N VAL A 145 15.44 0.39 1.35
CA VAL A 145 14.32 0.09 0.46
C VAL A 145 14.66 -1.19 -0.27
N SER A 146 14.00 -2.30 0.06
CA SER A 146 14.25 -3.56 -0.61
C SER A 146 13.52 -3.60 -1.96
N GLN A 147 13.99 -2.80 -2.90
CA GLN A 147 13.82 -3.12 -4.33
C GLN A 147 14.91 -4.08 -4.84
N LEU A 148 15.94 -4.34 -4.00
CA LEU A 148 17.19 -5.02 -4.35
C LEU A 148 17.56 -6.16 -3.37
N VAL A 149 16.60 -7.02 -3.01
CA VAL A 149 16.93 -8.44 -2.76
C VAL A 149 16.50 -9.23 -4.00
N LYS A 150 16.97 -8.80 -5.17
CA LYS A 150 17.25 -9.73 -6.27
C LYS A 150 18.68 -10.19 -5.95
N HIS A 151 18.97 -11.27 -5.25
CA HIS A 151 19.02 -12.57 -5.92
C HIS A 151 19.28 -13.78 -5.00
N GLU A 152 19.17 -13.71 -3.68
CA GLU A 152 19.47 -14.90 -2.86
C GLU A 152 18.25 -15.33 -2.06
N ARG A 153 17.63 -16.45 -2.49
CA ARG A 153 16.55 -17.26 -1.87
C ARG A 153 15.10 -17.07 -2.34
N ILE A 154 14.78 -16.18 -3.28
CA ILE A 154 13.38 -15.97 -3.71
C ILE A 154 12.86 -17.00 -4.75
N GLU A 155 13.75 -17.70 -5.47
CA GLU A 155 13.34 -18.65 -6.52
C GLU A 155 12.43 -19.78 -6.01
N ILE A 156 12.66 -20.26 -4.79
CA ILE A 156 11.86 -21.34 -4.19
C ILE A 156 10.45 -20.84 -3.80
N THR A 157 10.34 -19.60 -3.32
CA THR A 157 9.07 -19.01 -2.85
C THR A 157 8.17 -18.61 -4.01
N VAL A 158 8.74 -18.10 -5.11
CA VAL A 158 7.97 -17.73 -6.31
C VAL A 158 7.44 -18.97 -7.03
N ALA A 159 8.21 -20.06 -7.10
CA ALA A 159 7.73 -21.33 -7.67
C ALA A 159 6.53 -21.87 -6.88
N LYS A 160 6.62 -21.86 -5.54
CA LYS A 160 5.54 -22.32 -4.66
C LYS A 160 4.32 -21.41 -4.71
N ALA A 161 4.51 -20.09 -4.79
CA ALA A 161 3.42 -19.13 -4.96
C ALA A 161 2.74 -19.24 -6.34
N LYS A 162 3.49 -19.56 -7.40
CA LYS A 162 2.95 -19.77 -8.76
C LYS A 162 2.13 -21.05 -8.83
N GLU A 163 2.55 -22.10 -8.13
CA GLU A 163 1.79 -23.35 -8.01
C GLU A 163 0.50 -23.15 -7.22
N ILE A 164 0.55 -22.41 -6.10
CA ILE A 164 -0.64 -22.07 -5.31
C ILE A 164 -1.62 -21.20 -6.12
N ARG A 165 -1.12 -20.25 -6.91
CA ARG A 165 -1.96 -19.47 -7.83
C ARG A 165 -2.60 -20.35 -8.91
N ARG A 166 -1.86 -21.31 -9.48
CA ARG A 166 -2.39 -22.27 -10.46
C ARG A 166 -3.50 -23.14 -9.86
N LEU A 167 -3.34 -23.59 -8.62
CA LEU A 167 -4.36 -24.33 -7.89
C LEU A 167 -5.60 -23.48 -7.60
N ALA A 168 -5.42 -22.21 -7.22
CA ALA A 168 -6.52 -21.27 -7.02
C ALA A 168 -7.31 -21.01 -8.31
N ASP A 169 -6.62 -20.75 -9.43
CA ASP A 169 -7.24 -20.50 -10.74
C ASP A 169 -8.02 -21.75 -11.24
N ASN A 170 -7.49 -22.96 -10.99
CA ASN A 170 -8.17 -24.23 -11.29
C ASN A 170 -9.43 -24.42 -10.44
N THR A 171 -9.40 -24.03 -9.16
CA THR A 171 -10.54 -24.14 -8.24
C THR A 171 -11.65 -23.17 -8.65
N VAL A 172 -11.31 -21.97 -9.12
CA VAL A 172 -12.26 -21.00 -9.68
C VAL A 172 -12.87 -21.50 -10.99
N GLN A 173 -12.10 -22.17 -11.86
CA GLN A 173 -12.65 -22.79 -13.07
C GLN A 173 -13.63 -23.92 -12.77
N LEU A 174 -13.29 -24.80 -11.82
CA LEU A 174 -14.17 -25.87 -11.35
C LEU A 174 -15.46 -25.33 -10.72
N GLY A 175 -15.37 -24.22 -9.98
CA GLY A 175 -16.53 -23.50 -9.46
C GLY A 175 -17.44 -22.97 -10.57
N LYS A 176 -16.88 -22.33 -11.60
CA LYS A 176 -17.64 -21.85 -12.77
C LYS A 176 -18.30 -22.99 -13.55
N GLU A 177 -17.68 -24.16 -13.60
CA GLU A 177 -18.26 -25.33 -14.28
C GLU A 177 -19.37 -26.00 -13.46
N LYS A 178 -19.26 -26.05 -12.13
CA LYS A 178 -20.34 -26.54 -11.24
C LYS A 178 -21.56 -25.63 -11.25
N VAL A 179 -21.38 -24.30 -11.23
CA VAL A 179 -22.47 -23.31 -11.33
C VAL A 179 -23.27 -23.45 -12.64
N ARG A 180 -22.63 -23.88 -13.73
CA ARG A 180 -23.31 -24.18 -15.01
C ARG A 180 -24.21 -25.42 -14.95
N ARG A 181 -24.02 -26.33 -13.99
CA ARG A 181 -24.79 -27.59 -13.87
C ARG A 181 -25.93 -27.50 -12.86
N THR A 182 -25.91 -26.56 -11.90
CA THR A 182 -26.96 -26.38 -10.89
C THR A 182 -27.07 -24.90 -10.49
N PRO A 183 -27.98 -24.11 -11.09
CA PRO A 183 -28.05 -22.66 -10.88
C PRO A 183 -28.69 -22.24 -9.54
N ALA A 184 -29.35 -23.15 -8.82
CA ALA A 184 -30.13 -22.84 -7.61
C ALA A 184 -29.29 -22.59 -6.33
N THR A 185 -27.99 -22.92 -6.32
CA THR A 185 -27.11 -22.77 -5.15
C THR A 185 -26.03 -21.69 -5.34
N ALA A 186 -26.09 -20.90 -6.42
CA ALA A 186 -25.00 -20.02 -6.84
C ALA A 186 -24.64 -18.90 -5.82
N SER A 187 -25.62 -18.42 -5.03
CA SER A 187 -25.40 -17.30 -4.11
C SER A 187 -24.58 -17.65 -2.86
N GLU A 188 -24.62 -18.91 -2.42
CA GLU A 188 -23.94 -19.36 -1.20
C GLU A 188 -22.46 -19.72 -1.48
N TYR A 189 -22.17 -20.24 -2.68
CA TYR A 189 -20.81 -20.60 -3.11
C TYR A 189 -19.96 -19.42 -3.61
N ASP A 190 -20.57 -18.33 -4.11
CA ASP A 190 -19.81 -17.14 -4.56
C ASP A 190 -19.15 -16.42 -3.38
N GLU A 191 -19.76 -16.43 -2.18
CA GLU A 191 -19.14 -15.88 -0.97
C GLU A 191 -17.98 -16.75 -0.48
N ASP A 192 -18.10 -18.07 -0.52
CA ASP A 192 -17.06 -19.01 -0.05
C ASP A 192 -15.83 -19.05 -0.97
N VAL A 193 -15.99 -19.07 -2.30
CA VAL A 193 -14.86 -19.06 -3.25
C VAL A 193 -14.13 -17.71 -3.23
N SER A 194 -14.87 -16.61 -3.07
CA SER A 194 -14.29 -15.29 -2.80
C SER A 194 -13.47 -15.33 -1.52
N THR A 195 -13.99 -15.93 -0.44
CA THR A 195 -13.37 -15.93 0.88
C THR A 195 -12.13 -16.82 0.93
N VAL A 196 -12.15 -17.99 0.29
CA VAL A 196 -11.02 -18.93 0.21
C VAL A 196 -9.93 -18.43 -0.76
N ALA A 197 -10.29 -17.82 -1.89
CA ALA A 197 -9.32 -17.18 -2.78
C ALA A 197 -8.71 -15.91 -2.15
N LYS A 198 -9.51 -15.18 -1.35
CA LYS A 198 -9.00 -14.07 -0.52
C LYS A 198 -8.07 -14.60 0.58
N SER A 199 -8.40 -15.68 1.27
CA SER A 199 -7.58 -16.21 2.37
C SER A 199 -6.25 -16.83 1.89
N ALA A 200 -6.25 -17.59 0.80
CA ALA A 200 -5.04 -18.21 0.27
C ALA A 200 -4.05 -17.21 -0.38
N ILE A 201 -4.57 -16.08 -0.88
CA ILE A 201 -3.73 -14.95 -1.33
C ILE A 201 -3.28 -14.10 -0.12
N LEU A 202 -4.08 -14.04 0.95
CA LEU A 202 -3.73 -13.38 2.22
C LEU A 202 -2.62 -14.12 2.99
N ASP A 203 -2.58 -15.45 2.98
CA ASP A 203 -1.65 -16.23 3.83
C ASP A 203 -0.19 -16.22 3.35
N ILE A 204 0.07 -15.91 2.08
CA ILE A 204 1.45 -15.68 1.56
C ILE A 204 1.84 -14.19 1.67
N CYS A 205 0.93 -13.32 2.08
CA CYS A 205 1.17 -11.89 2.35
C CYS A 205 1.49 -11.61 3.83
N PHE A 206 1.51 -12.62 4.69
CA PHE A 206 1.47 -12.44 6.14
C PHE A 206 2.83 -12.10 6.78
N LEU A 207 3.47 -11.01 6.37
CA LEU A 207 4.32 -10.26 7.28
C LEU A 207 4.62 -8.89 6.69
N ILE A 208 4.44 -7.89 7.55
CA ILE A 208 5.10 -6.58 7.52
C ILE A 208 4.35 -5.54 6.64
N VAL A 209 3.97 -4.34 7.12
CA VAL A 209 4.76 -3.08 7.13
C VAL A 209 3.96 -1.90 7.78
N ARG A 210 4.54 -1.19 8.75
CA ARG A 210 4.13 0.10 9.39
C ARG A 210 4.97 1.29 8.88
N ILE A 211 4.34 2.24 8.17
CA ILE A 211 4.87 3.41 7.40
C ILE A 211 5.48 4.59 8.22
N PHE A 212 6.60 5.24 7.78
CA PHE A 212 6.86 6.73 7.83
C PHE A 212 8.23 7.27 7.23
N LEU A 213 8.45 8.61 7.07
CA LEU A 213 9.73 9.42 6.97
C LEU A 213 9.84 10.75 7.82
N THR A 214 10.84 10.83 8.74
CA THR A 214 11.52 11.96 9.46
C THR A 214 10.91 13.37 9.67
N LEU A 215 10.89 13.80 10.94
CA LEU A 215 11.67 14.93 11.52
C LEU A 215 12.25 14.45 12.86
#